data_AF-A0A8J8AN75-F1
#
_entry.id   AF-A0A8J8AN75-F1
#
_cell.length_a   1.000
_cell.length_b   1.000
_cell.length_c   1.000
_cell.angle_alpha   90.00
_cell.angle_beta   90.00
_cell.angle_gamma   90.00
#
_symmetry.space_group_name_H-M   'P 1'
#
loop_
_entity.id
_entity.type
_entity.pdbx_description
1 polymer ?
#
loop_
_entity_poly.entity_id
_entity_poly.type
_entity_poly.pdbx_seq_one_letter_code
_entity_poly.pdbx_strand_id
1 'polypeptide(L)'
;MEEVVILEKVYGDRSGFLKLDKKLKALLGDLEVEWKLSAVKKNWVKVSLNGEDEEISTNLVREEFGEVPYRLKAVEEGKTYRGRFIDLGKVGYGAYVDIGIFTPKPKDALLPLYYLKETFGEMPVRQMIREFGWVDNIPVEVTVTDVEFGTREVELAFSDAQLKRIKTWLSDGHDKLFIAGTISENVEKALIRTGHGRDVKRIEELGLMETLLILKKGTQAPGIIKEIGPHLRGTVIGAIKFQE
;
A
#
# COMPACT_ATOMS: atom_id res chain seq x y z
N MET A 1 19.09 -19.13 -11.45
CA MET A 1 17.98 -18.16 -11.63
C MET A 1 17.12 -18.20 -10.39
N GLU A 2 17.16 -17.12 -9.61
CA GLU A 2 16.37 -16.93 -8.41
C GLU A 2 15.15 -16.04 -8.68
N GLU A 3 14.07 -16.23 -7.92
CA GLU A 3 12.87 -15.40 -8.01
C GLU A 3 12.37 -15.00 -6.64
N VAL A 4 12.03 -13.72 -6.48
CA VAL A 4 11.44 -13.18 -5.26
C VAL A 4 10.21 -12.34 -5.61
N VAL A 5 9.13 -12.51 -4.86
CA VAL A 5 7.92 -11.67 -4.98
C VAL A 5 7.91 -10.67 -3.83
N ILE A 6 8.20 -9.41 -4.14
CA ILE A 6 8.44 -8.37 -3.14
C ILE A 6 7.16 -7.74 -2.63
N LEU A 7 7.22 -7.01 -1.51
CA LEU A 7 6.07 -6.32 -0.90
C LEU A 7 5.65 -5.03 -1.63
N GLU A 8 5.81 -5.00 -2.96
CA GLU A 8 5.40 -3.91 -3.82
C GLU A 8 4.42 -4.38 -4.92
N LYS A 9 3.53 -3.47 -5.32
CA LYS A 9 2.61 -3.68 -6.44
C LYS A 9 2.85 -2.66 -7.54
N VAL A 10 2.71 -3.08 -8.79
CA VAL A 10 2.68 -2.15 -9.94
C VAL A 10 1.38 -2.31 -10.71
N TYR A 11 0.56 -1.27 -10.67
CA TYR A 11 -0.77 -1.18 -11.29
C TYR A 11 -0.99 0.26 -11.79
N GLY A 12 -2.22 0.62 -12.17
CA GLY A 12 -2.50 1.99 -12.65
C GLY A 12 -1.71 2.33 -13.90
N ASP A 13 -0.97 3.44 -13.88
CA ASP A 13 -0.16 3.90 -15.02
C ASP A 13 1.12 3.07 -15.27
N ARG A 14 1.41 2.09 -14.39
CA ARG A 14 2.58 1.20 -14.42
C ARG A 14 3.94 1.91 -14.35
N SER A 15 3.98 3.19 -14.00
CA SER A 15 5.22 3.98 -13.85
C SER A 15 6.16 3.41 -12.77
N GLY A 16 5.63 2.63 -11.83
CA GLY A 16 6.38 1.93 -10.80
C GLY A 16 7.45 0.98 -11.31
N PHE A 17 7.29 0.36 -12.50
CA PHE A 17 8.36 -0.49 -13.05
C PHE A 17 9.65 0.28 -13.29
N LEU A 18 9.56 1.47 -13.87
CA LEU A 18 10.72 2.31 -14.13
C LEU A 18 11.34 2.84 -12.83
N LYS A 19 10.51 3.18 -11.84
CA LYS A 19 10.99 3.61 -10.52
C LYS A 19 11.71 2.47 -9.78
N LEU A 20 11.13 1.28 -9.80
CA LEU A 20 11.72 0.10 -9.17
C LEU A 20 13.00 -0.35 -9.86
N ASP A 21 13.06 -0.30 -11.20
CA ASP A 21 14.27 -0.60 -11.96
C ASP A 21 15.44 0.30 -11.54
N LYS A 22 15.18 1.61 -11.38
CA LYS A 22 16.19 2.56 -10.85
C LYS A 22 16.62 2.21 -9.43
N LYS A 23 15.69 1.80 -8.56
CA LYS A 23 16.02 1.36 -7.18
C LYS A 23 16.87 0.09 -7.20
N LEU A 24 16.52 -0.90 -8.01
CA LEU A 24 17.32 -2.13 -8.16
C LEU A 24 18.71 -1.83 -8.73
N LYS A 25 18.81 -0.92 -9.71
CA LYS A 25 20.11 -0.49 -10.23
C LYS A 25 20.98 0.17 -9.17
N ALA A 26 20.39 0.96 -8.28
CA ALA A 26 21.13 1.57 -7.16
C ALA A 26 21.53 0.54 -6.10
N LEU A 27 20.74 -0.52 -5.91
CA LEU A 27 20.97 -1.57 -4.91
C LEU A 27 21.98 -2.62 -5.38
N LEU A 28 21.89 -3.04 -6.65
CA LEU A 28 22.60 -4.19 -7.22
C LEU A 28 23.61 -3.82 -8.30
N GLY A 29 23.78 -2.53 -8.61
CA GLY A 29 24.52 -2.06 -9.78
C GLY A 29 26.00 -2.44 -9.82
N ASP A 30 26.59 -2.79 -8.67
CA ASP A 30 27.98 -3.22 -8.54
C ASP A 30 28.15 -4.76 -8.53
N LEU A 31 27.05 -5.51 -8.67
CA LEU A 31 27.02 -6.98 -8.68
C LEU A 31 26.87 -7.52 -10.09
N GLU A 32 27.41 -8.71 -10.33
CA GLU A 32 27.31 -9.43 -11.61
C GLU A 32 25.97 -10.16 -11.71
N VAL A 33 24.90 -9.38 -11.89
CA VAL A 33 23.53 -9.89 -11.97
C VAL A 33 22.68 -9.11 -12.97
N GLU A 34 21.86 -9.83 -13.74
CA GLU A 34 20.76 -9.26 -14.51
C GLU A 34 19.43 -9.51 -13.81
N TRP A 35 18.51 -8.54 -13.86
CA TRP A 35 17.16 -8.69 -13.33
C TRP A 35 16.08 -8.43 -14.37
N LYS A 36 14.93 -9.07 -14.15
CA LYS A 36 13.68 -8.81 -14.88
C LYS A 36 12.56 -8.56 -13.90
N LEU A 37 11.82 -7.48 -14.14
CA LEU A 37 10.63 -7.12 -13.37
C LEU A 37 9.36 -7.59 -14.09
N SER A 38 8.46 -8.22 -13.35
CA SER A 38 7.13 -8.59 -13.85
C SER A 38 6.06 -8.42 -12.79
N ALA A 39 4.82 -8.14 -13.20
CA ALA A 39 3.67 -8.20 -12.31
C ALA A 39 3.11 -9.63 -12.33
N VAL A 40 2.95 -10.23 -11.16
CA VAL A 40 2.25 -11.50 -10.98
C VAL A 40 0.81 -11.25 -10.52
N LYS A 41 0.15 -12.29 -10.02
CA LYS A 41 -1.26 -12.23 -9.62
C LYS A 41 -1.51 -11.07 -8.66
N LYS A 42 -2.63 -10.37 -8.86
CA LYS A 42 -3.01 -9.17 -8.08
C LYS A 42 -1.95 -8.05 -8.07
N ASN A 43 -1.16 -7.97 -9.13
CA ASN A 43 -0.18 -6.90 -9.41
C ASN A 43 1.05 -6.87 -8.48
N TRP A 44 1.25 -7.88 -7.63
CA TRP A 44 2.52 -8.03 -6.88
C TRP A 44 3.69 -8.11 -7.84
N VAL A 45 4.84 -7.54 -7.45
CA VAL A 45 6.02 -7.53 -8.32
C VAL A 45 6.88 -8.75 -8.04
N LYS A 46 7.25 -9.47 -9.10
CA LYS A 46 8.28 -10.49 -9.09
C LYS A 46 9.56 -9.93 -9.71
N VAL A 47 10.67 -10.11 -9.00
CA VAL A 47 12.02 -9.86 -9.46
C VAL A 47 12.65 -11.22 -9.77
N SER A 48 12.96 -11.46 -11.04
CA SER A 48 13.71 -12.64 -11.48
C SER A 48 15.17 -12.23 -11.68
N LEU A 49 16.10 -12.90 -10.99
CA LEU A 49 17.53 -12.59 -10.95
C LEU A 49 18.33 -13.73 -11.59
N ASN A 50 19.34 -13.39 -12.36
CA ASN A 50 20.21 -14.36 -13.02
C ASN A 50 21.63 -13.78 -13.20
N GLY A 51 22.64 -14.49 -12.72
CA GLY A 51 24.05 -14.06 -12.78
C GLY A 51 24.92 -14.78 -11.76
N GLU A 52 26.19 -14.42 -11.67
CA GLU A 52 27.13 -15.01 -10.69
C GLU A 52 26.73 -14.64 -9.25
N ASP A 53 26.21 -13.42 -9.05
CA ASP A 53 25.82 -12.89 -7.74
C ASP A 53 24.32 -13.07 -7.42
N GLU A 54 23.62 -14.03 -8.06
CA GLU A 54 22.16 -14.12 -7.97
C GLU A 54 21.63 -14.37 -6.53
N GLU A 55 22.34 -15.16 -5.73
CA GLU A 55 21.92 -15.49 -4.35
C GLU A 55 22.03 -14.27 -3.42
N ILE A 56 23.18 -13.59 -3.44
CA ILE A 56 23.42 -12.38 -2.64
C ILE A 56 22.45 -11.28 -3.08
N SER A 57 22.26 -11.11 -4.38
CA SER A 57 21.33 -10.13 -4.94
C SER A 57 19.90 -10.39 -4.49
N THR A 58 19.47 -11.65 -4.46
CA THR A 58 18.12 -12.01 -4.00
C THR A 58 17.95 -11.69 -2.52
N ASN A 59 18.95 -11.94 -1.68
CA ASN A 59 18.92 -11.61 -0.26
C ASN A 59 18.86 -10.08 -0.03
N LEU A 60 19.63 -9.29 -0.79
CA LEU A 60 19.54 -7.83 -0.74
C LEU A 60 18.15 -7.31 -1.13
N VAL A 61 17.54 -7.90 -2.17
CA VAL A 61 16.17 -7.54 -2.58
C VAL A 61 15.15 -7.90 -1.49
N ARG A 62 15.29 -9.06 -0.82
CA ARG A 62 14.42 -9.43 0.30
C ARG A 62 14.57 -8.47 1.48
N GLU A 63 15.79 -8.04 1.79
CA GLU A 63 16.05 -7.11 2.90
C GLU A 63 15.45 -5.72 2.62
N GLU A 64 15.68 -5.18 1.43
CA GLU A 64 15.22 -3.83 1.06
C GLU A 64 13.70 -3.75 0.85
N PHE A 65 13.12 -4.74 0.15
CA PHE A 65 11.72 -4.67 -0.28
C PHE A 65 10.79 -5.61 0.48
N GLY A 66 11.33 -6.53 1.28
CA GLY A 66 10.57 -7.63 1.87
C GLY A 66 10.08 -8.64 0.84
N GLU A 67 9.47 -9.73 1.32
CA GLU A 67 8.93 -10.80 0.50
C GLU A 67 7.52 -11.20 0.99
N VAL A 68 6.62 -11.49 0.05
CA VAL A 68 5.29 -12.00 0.38
C VAL A 68 5.38 -13.42 0.95
N PRO A 69 4.48 -13.82 1.88
CA PRO A 69 4.46 -15.18 2.42
C PRO A 69 4.26 -16.28 1.36
N TYR A 70 3.60 -15.97 0.22
CA TYR A 70 3.34 -16.84 -0.94
C TYR A 70 2.42 -18.04 -0.66
N ARG A 71 2.59 -18.72 0.47
CA ARG A 71 1.87 -19.92 0.91
C ARG A 71 1.10 -19.61 2.18
N LEU A 72 -0.13 -20.10 2.28
CA LEU A 72 -0.92 -19.97 3.50
C LEU A 72 -0.19 -20.56 4.72
N LYS A 73 0.56 -21.66 4.53
CA LYS A 73 1.35 -22.30 5.59
C LYS A 73 2.51 -21.45 6.13
N ALA A 74 2.89 -20.37 5.45
CA ALA A 74 3.91 -19.43 5.92
C ALA A 74 3.30 -18.23 6.69
N VAL A 75 1.97 -18.21 6.82
CA VAL A 75 1.25 -17.22 7.62
C VAL A 75 1.12 -17.76 9.04
N GLU A 76 1.60 -17.00 10.02
CA GLU A 76 1.62 -17.38 11.42
C GLU A 76 0.83 -16.37 12.26
N GLU A 77 0.04 -16.89 13.20
CA GLU A 77 -0.66 -16.08 14.20
C GLU A 77 0.33 -15.28 15.05
N GLY A 78 -0.05 -14.06 15.40
CA GLY A 78 0.79 -13.12 16.16
C GLY A 78 1.92 -12.46 15.35
N LYS A 79 2.19 -12.91 14.10
CA LYS A 79 3.18 -12.25 13.24
C LYS A 79 2.57 -11.07 12.48
N THR A 80 3.43 -10.10 12.20
CA THR A 80 3.09 -8.89 11.46
C THR A 80 3.48 -9.02 9.99
N TYR A 81 2.59 -8.60 9.11
CA TYR A 81 2.75 -8.61 7.66
C TYR A 81 2.40 -7.24 7.09
N ARG A 82 2.99 -6.91 5.94
CA ARG A 82 2.55 -5.77 5.14
C ARG A 82 1.64 -6.26 4.03
N GLY A 83 0.50 -5.60 3.90
CA GLY A 83 -0.49 -5.90 2.88
C GLY A 83 -0.92 -4.65 2.13
N ARG A 84 -1.96 -4.82 1.33
CA ARG A 84 -2.59 -3.78 0.53
C ARG A 84 -4.09 -3.91 0.72
N PHE A 85 -4.79 -2.84 1.08
CA PHE A 85 -6.26 -2.87 1.06
C PHE A 85 -6.77 -3.30 -0.30
N ILE A 86 -7.82 -4.11 -0.33
CA ILE A 86 -8.45 -4.57 -1.56
C ILE A 86 -9.95 -4.70 -1.35
N ASP A 87 -10.72 -4.48 -2.41
CA ASP A 87 -12.17 -4.68 -2.41
C ASP A 87 -12.90 -3.87 -1.32
N LEU A 88 -12.36 -2.69 -0.97
CA LEU A 88 -12.95 -1.81 0.04
C LEU A 88 -14.39 -1.44 -0.34
N GLY A 89 -15.29 -1.61 0.63
CA GLY A 89 -16.71 -1.25 0.50
C GLY A 89 -17.54 -2.25 -0.32
N LYS A 90 -16.94 -3.30 -0.89
CA LYS A 90 -17.67 -4.37 -1.61
C LYS A 90 -18.43 -5.29 -0.66
N VAL A 91 -17.99 -5.39 0.60
CA VAL A 91 -18.63 -6.18 1.66
C VAL A 91 -18.96 -5.30 2.88
N GLY A 92 -19.89 -5.76 3.71
CA GLY A 92 -20.33 -5.03 4.91
C GLY A 92 -19.70 -5.50 6.23
N TYR A 93 -19.08 -6.68 6.25
CA TYR A 93 -18.63 -7.35 7.48
C TYR A 93 -17.14 -7.15 7.79
N GLY A 94 -16.43 -6.31 7.03
CA GLY A 94 -15.02 -6.03 7.27
C GLY A 94 -14.35 -5.34 6.07
N ALA A 95 -13.03 -5.25 6.12
CA ALA A 95 -12.19 -4.79 5.02
C ALA A 95 -11.18 -5.88 4.65
N TYR A 96 -10.92 -6.10 3.37
CA TYR A 96 -9.93 -7.10 2.94
C TYR A 96 -8.56 -6.47 2.76
N VAL A 97 -7.54 -7.26 3.09
CA VAL A 97 -6.13 -6.95 2.89
C VAL A 97 -5.49 -8.11 2.14
N ASP A 98 -4.92 -7.81 0.99
CA ASP A 98 -4.05 -8.75 0.28
C ASP A 98 -2.67 -8.71 0.92
N ILE A 99 -2.27 -9.79 1.58
CA ILE A 99 -0.93 -9.98 2.15
C ILE A 99 -0.06 -10.90 1.29
N GLY A 100 -0.46 -11.23 0.06
CA GLY A 100 0.36 -12.00 -0.89
C GLY A 100 0.33 -13.52 -0.69
N ILE A 101 -0.82 -14.08 -0.28
CA ILE A 101 -1.05 -15.54 -0.24
C ILE A 101 -1.53 -16.01 -1.62
N PHE A 102 -0.74 -16.85 -2.31
CA PHE A 102 -1.09 -17.38 -3.64
C PHE A 102 -1.43 -18.86 -3.66
N THR A 103 -0.90 -19.63 -2.71
CA THR A 103 -1.06 -21.09 -2.66
C THR A 103 -1.68 -21.56 -1.34
N PRO A 104 -2.54 -22.60 -1.35
CA PRO A 104 -2.88 -23.47 -2.49
C PRO A 104 -3.79 -22.81 -3.55
N LYS A 105 -4.53 -21.77 -3.16
CA LYS A 105 -5.16 -20.80 -4.07
C LYS A 105 -5.00 -19.41 -3.45
N PRO A 106 -5.17 -18.33 -4.23
CA PRO A 106 -5.14 -16.99 -3.67
C PRO A 106 -6.18 -16.80 -2.57
N LYS A 107 -5.82 -16.04 -1.55
CA LYS A 107 -6.70 -15.69 -0.43
C LYS A 107 -6.32 -14.31 0.09
N ASP A 108 -7.32 -13.50 0.39
CA ASP A 108 -7.18 -12.24 1.10
C ASP A 108 -7.53 -12.44 2.57
N ALA A 109 -6.86 -11.68 3.42
CA ALA A 109 -7.07 -11.70 4.86
C ALA A 109 -8.07 -10.61 5.26
N LEU A 110 -8.86 -10.86 6.29
CA LEU A 110 -9.99 -10.02 6.69
C LEU A 110 -9.60 -9.20 7.92
N LEU A 111 -9.86 -7.88 7.87
CA LEU A 111 -10.02 -7.04 9.06
C LEU A 111 -11.50 -7.08 9.44
N PRO A 112 -11.90 -7.83 10.48
CA PRO A 112 -13.32 -8.05 10.78
C PRO A 112 -13.99 -6.78 11.29
N LEU A 113 -15.29 -6.62 11.00
CA LEU A 113 -16.05 -5.44 11.45
C LEU A 113 -16.07 -5.29 12.98
N TYR A 114 -16.14 -6.39 13.74
CA TYR A 114 -16.15 -6.30 15.21
C TYR A 114 -14.85 -5.65 15.72
N TYR A 115 -13.70 -6.06 15.18
CA TYR A 115 -12.40 -5.49 15.51
C TYR A 115 -12.31 -4.01 15.11
N LEU A 116 -12.78 -3.69 13.90
CA LEU A 116 -12.79 -2.30 13.42
C LEU A 116 -13.66 -1.39 14.31
N LYS A 117 -14.82 -1.88 14.77
CA LYS A 117 -15.71 -1.15 15.68
C LYS A 117 -15.09 -0.94 17.05
N GLU A 118 -14.47 -1.96 17.61
CA GLU A 118 -13.73 -1.85 18.87
C GLU A 118 -12.61 -0.81 18.78
N THR A 119 -11.93 -0.77 17.62
CA THR A 119 -10.78 0.10 17.39
C THR A 119 -11.15 1.57 17.11
N PHE A 120 -12.19 1.80 16.31
CA PHE A 120 -12.53 3.13 15.78
C PHE A 120 -13.91 3.66 16.19
N GLY A 121 -14.67 2.88 16.97
CA GLY A 121 -16.03 3.21 17.39
C GLY A 121 -17.11 2.54 16.55
N GLU A 122 -18.35 2.61 17.06
CA GLU A 122 -19.53 1.96 16.50
C GLU A 122 -20.00 2.60 15.17
N MET A 123 -19.27 2.35 14.09
CA MET A 123 -19.64 2.78 12.73
C MET A 123 -19.46 1.67 11.69
N PRO A 124 -20.21 1.71 10.57
CA PRO A 124 -20.04 0.75 9.47
C PRO A 124 -18.70 0.95 8.74
N VAL A 125 -18.13 -0.13 8.16
CA VAL A 125 -16.88 -0.05 7.37
C VAL A 125 -16.95 0.99 6.25
N ARG A 126 -18.11 1.11 5.57
CA ARG A 126 -18.30 2.12 4.52
C ARG A 126 -18.16 3.56 5.03
N GLN A 127 -18.52 3.81 6.28
CA GLN A 127 -18.30 5.10 6.92
C GLN A 127 -16.81 5.32 7.21
N MET A 128 -16.13 4.32 7.78
CA MET A 128 -14.68 4.36 8.02
C MET A 128 -13.89 4.63 6.73
N ILE A 129 -14.21 3.92 5.64
CA ILE A 129 -13.58 4.11 4.33
C ILE A 129 -13.66 5.58 3.89
N ARG A 130 -14.86 6.17 4.00
CA ARG A 130 -15.10 7.56 3.60
C ARG A 130 -14.42 8.58 4.50
N GLU A 131 -14.45 8.36 5.82
CA GLU A 131 -13.93 9.32 6.81
C GLU A 131 -12.41 9.23 6.97
N PHE A 132 -11.84 8.03 6.82
CA PHE A 132 -10.40 7.79 6.97
C PHE A 132 -9.66 7.88 5.63
N GLY A 133 -10.38 8.19 4.54
CA GLY A 133 -9.82 8.33 3.20
C GLY A 133 -9.22 7.04 2.64
N TRP A 134 -9.67 5.87 3.12
CA TRP A 134 -9.15 4.59 2.66
C TRP A 134 -9.55 4.34 1.21
N VAL A 135 -8.58 3.90 0.41
CA VAL A 135 -8.78 3.46 -0.96
C VAL A 135 -8.00 2.18 -1.20
N ASP A 136 -8.42 1.42 -2.20
CA ASP A 136 -7.74 0.19 -2.58
C ASP A 136 -6.26 0.45 -2.86
N ASN A 137 -5.44 -0.56 -2.56
CA ASN A 137 -3.99 -0.58 -2.66
C ASN A 137 -3.22 0.30 -1.66
N ILE A 138 -3.87 1.04 -0.74
CA ILE A 138 -3.11 1.67 0.34
C ILE A 138 -2.40 0.58 1.18
N PRO A 139 -1.07 0.72 1.39
CA PRO A 139 -0.32 -0.23 2.19
C PRO A 139 -0.68 -0.10 3.67
N VAL A 140 -0.83 -1.25 4.30
CA VAL A 140 -1.13 -1.37 5.73
C VAL A 140 -0.27 -2.44 6.36
N GLU A 141 0.17 -2.19 7.58
CA GLU A 141 0.81 -3.19 8.42
C GLU A 141 -0.21 -3.81 9.37
N VAL A 142 -0.27 -5.14 9.36
CA VAL A 142 -1.32 -5.93 10.02
C VAL A 142 -0.72 -7.09 10.78
N THR A 143 -1.30 -7.45 11.91
CA THR A 143 -0.94 -8.62 12.70
C THR A 143 -2.02 -9.67 12.52
N VAL A 144 -1.61 -10.91 12.25
CA VAL A 144 -2.53 -12.03 12.08
C VAL A 144 -3.07 -12.43 13.45
N THR A 145 -4.39 -12.45 13.60
CA THR A 145 -5.07 -12.79 14.86
C THR A 145 -5.58 -14.23 14.89
N ASP A 146 -5.90 -14.80 13.73
CA ASP A 146 -6.43 -16.16 13.59
C ASP A 146 -6.11 -16.71 12.19
N VAL A 147 -5.73 -17.99 12.10
CA VAL A 147 -5.53 -18.71 10.84
C VAL A 147 -6.22 -20.09 10.87
N GLU A 148 -7.41 -20.17 10.28
CA GLU A 148 -8.08 -21.45 10.06
C GLU A 148 -7.66 -22.07 8.72
N PHE A 149 -6.77 -23.06 8.75
CA PHE A 149 -6.26 -23.72 7.54
C PHE A 149 -7.31 -24.51 6.75
N GLY A 150 -8.33 -25.04 7.42
CA GLY A 150 -9.40 -25.83 6.80
C GLY A 150 -10.30 -24.98 5.90
N THR A 151 -10.81 -23.87 6.42
CA THR A 151 -11.61 -22.89 5.67
C THR A 151 -10.73 -21.89 4.90
N ARG A 152 -9.43 -21.88 5.17
CA ARG A 152 -8.43 -20.95 4.64
C ARG A 152 -8.79 -19.52 4.98
N GLU A 153 -9.27 -19.28 6.19
CA GLU A 153 -9.59 -17.95 6.71
C GLU A 153 -8.38 -17.40 7.44
N VAL A 154 -8.18 -16.09 7.31
CA VAL A 154 -7.08 -15.36 7.95
C VAL A 154 -7.69 -14.07 8.44
N GLU A 155 -7.74 -13.91 9.76
CA GLU A 155 -8.18 -12.67 10.37
C GLU A 155 -6.97 -11.82 10.80
N LEU A 156 -7.19 -10.51 10.77
CA LEU A 156 -6.18 -9.51 11.00
C LEU A 156 -6.66 -8.48 12.03
N ALA A 157 -5.69 -7.94 12.74
CA ALA A 157 -5.74 -6.62 13.35
C ALA A 157 -4.70 -5.71 12.66
N PHE A 158 -4.84 -4.39 12.78
CA PHE A 158 -3.72 -3.49 12.48
C PHE A 158 -2.61 -3.66 13.52
N SER A 159 -1.35 -3.53 13.10
CA SER A 159 -0.24 -3.45 14.06
C SER A 159 -0.36 -2.19 14.93
N ASP A 160 0.27 -2.19 16.11
CA ASP A 160 0.29 -1.01 16.99
C ASP A 160 0.87 0.23 16.28
N ALA A 161 1.90 0.03 15.46
CA ALA A 161 2.52 1.08 14.68
C ALA A 161 1.53 1.64 13.64
N GLN A 162 0.79 0.78 12.95
CA GLN A 162 -0.23 1.17 11.98
C GLN A 162 -1.40 1.90 12.66
N LEU A 163 -1.87 1.41 13.82
CA LEU A 163 -2.91 2.08 14.59
C LEU A 163 -2.50 3.47 15.04
N LYS A 164 -1.28 3.62 15.57
CA LYS A 164 -0.72 4.92 15.96
C LYS A 164 -0.67 5.88 14.78
N ARG A 165 -0.27 5.39 13.61
CA ARG A 165 -0.22 6.16 12.36
C ARG A 165 -1.60 6.63 11.93
N ILE A 166 -2.59 5.73 11.89
CA ILE A 166 -3.98 6.07 11.55
C ILE A 166 -4.54 7.09 12.54
N LYS A 167 -4.38 6.87 13.86
CA LYS A 167 -4.86 7.81 14.89
C LYS A 167 -4.26 9.20 14.73
N THR A 168 -2.96 9.28 14.43
CA THR A 168 -2.29 10.56 14.15
C THR A 168 -2.87 11.24 12.91
N TRP A 169 -3.11 10.48 11.83
CA TRP A 169 -3.74 11.03 10.64
C TRP A 169 -5.14 11.58 10.89
N LEU A 170 -5.90 10.97 11.80
CA LEU A 170 -7.25 11.38 12.16
C LEU A 170 -7.30 12.52 13.18
N SER A 171 -6.19 12.90 13.81
CA SER A 171 -6.20 13.87 14.92
C SER A 171 -5.28 15.09 14.72
N ASP A 172 -4.44 15.13 13.69
CA ASP A 172 -3.45 16.21 13.51
C ASP A 172 -4.02 17.53 12.94
N GLY A 173 -5.31 17.55 12.56
CA GLY A 173 -6.00 18.74 12.05
C GLY A 173 -5.59 19.18 10.64
N HIS A 174 -5.01 18.28 9.84
CA HIS A 174 -4.63 18.53 8.46
C HIS A 174 -5.39 17.62 7.50
N ASP A 175 -6.06 18.22 6.50
CA ASP A 175 -6.60 17.47 5.37
C ASP A 175 -5.51 16.63 4.71
N LYS A 176 -5.88 15.43 4.27
CA LYS A 176 -4.96 14.47 3.65
C LYS A 176 -5.53 13.90 2.38
N LEU A 177 -4.65 13.62 1.41
CA LEU A 177 -5.00 12.94 0.18
C LEU A 177 -4.19 11.66 0.04
N PHE A 178 -4.89 10.52 -0.02
CA PHE A 178 -4.33 9.22 -0.35
C PHE A 178 -4.47 9.03 -1.86
N ILE A 179 -3.37 9.03 -2.59
CA ILE A 179 -3.33 8.92 -4.04
C ILE A 179 -2.71 7.56 -4.40
N ALA A 180 -3.48 6.72 -5.08
CA ALA A 180 -3.09 5.36 -5.45
C ALA A 180 -3.11 5.18 -6.98
N GLY A 181 -2.11 4.49 -7.53
CA GLY A 181 -2.03 4.12 -8.95
C GLY A 181 -1.02 4.91 -9.78
N THR A 182 -0.14 5.68 -9.14
CA THR A 182 0.99 6.37 -9.79
C THR A 182 2.14 6.56 -8.79
N ILE A 183 3.38 6.67 -9.28
CA ILE A 183 4.52 7.05 -8.43
C ILE A 183 4.40 8.50 -7.95
N SER A 184 5.03 8.80 -6.80
CA SER A 184 5.06 10.12 -6.16
C SER A 184 5.61 11.23 -7.07
N GLU A 185 6.58 10.93 -7.94
CA GLU A 185 7.16 11.89 -8.86
C GLU A 185 6.13 12.46 -9.84
N ASN A 186 5.12 11.67 -10.21
CA ASN A 186 4.02 12.15 -11.05
C ASN A 186 3.05 13.02 -10.24
N VAL A 187 2.81 12.71 -8.97
CA VAL A 187 2.02 13.53 -8.03
C VAL A 187 2.69 14.89 -7.84
N GLU A 188 3.99 14.91 -7.58
CA GLU A 188 4.78 16.14 -7.46
C GLU A 188 4.74 16.98 -8.73
N LYS A 189 4.90 16.36 -9.91
CA LYS A 189 4.75 17.07 -11.19
C LYS A 189 3.35 17.68 -11.36
N ALA A 190 2.28 17.00 -10.95
CA ALA A 190 0.93 17.53 -11.00
C ALA A 190 0.76 18.74 -10.06
N LEU A 191 1.31 18.67 -8.84
CA LEU A 191 1.30 19.78 -7.89
C LEU A 191 2.07 21.00 -8.41
N ILE A 192 3.23 20.79 -9.03
CA ILE A 192 4.03 21.88 -9.63
C ILE A 192 3.24 22.53 -10.78
N ARG A 193 2.67 21.73 -11.68
CA ARG A 193 1.92 22.22 -12.85
C ARG A 193 0.68 23.03 -12.47
N THR A 194 0.02 22.67 -11.38
CA THR A 194 -1.19 23.34 -10.89
C THR A 194 -0.90 24.47 -9.92
N GLY A 195 0.37 24.68 -9.53
CA GLY A 195 0.76 25.70 -8.56
C GLY A 195 0.41 25.36 -7.10
N HIS A 196 0.02 24.12 -6.82
CA HIS A 196 -0.42 23.65 -5.49
C HIS A 196 0.69 23.02 -4.64
N GLY A 197 1.94 23.01 -5.10
CA GLY A 197 3.07 22.55 -4.28
C GLY A 197 3.20 23.31 -2.95
N ARG A 198 2.82 24.60 -2.92
CA ARG A 198 2.83 25.43 -1.71
C ARG A 198 1.76 25.07 -0.70
N ASP A 199 0.71 24.36 -1.12
CA ASP A 199 -0.44 23.98 -0.29
C ASP A 199 -0.19 22.66 0.45
N VAL A 200 0.88 21.95 0.09
CA VAL A 200 1.29 20.70 0.70
C VAL A 200 2.30 20.98 1.82
N LYS A 201 2.03 20.45 3.02
CA LYS A 201 2.93 20.48 4.16
C LYS A 201 4.00 19.40 4.03
N ARG A 202 3.61 18.20 3.61
CA ARG A 202 4.50 17.04 3.46
C ARG A 202 3.94 16.05 2.45
N ILE A 203 4.86 15.41 1.72
CA ILE A 203 4.59 14.27 0.84
C ILE A 203 5.21 13.04 1.50
N GLU A 204 4.45 11.96 1.61
CA GLU A 204 4.95 10.66 2.07
C GLU A 204 4.71 9.62 0.99
N GLU A 205 5.75 8.87 0.63
CA GLU A 205 5.58 7.61 -0.11
C GLU A 205 5.09 6.55 0.86
N LEU A 206 3.85 6.08 0.66
CA LEU A 206 3.30 4.99 1.45
C LEU A 206 3.77 3.63 0.92
N GLY A 207 3.88 3.53 -0.41
CA GLY A 207 4.38 2.39 -1.17
C GLY A 207 4.83 2.87 -2.55
N LEU A 208 5.25 1.95 -3.42
CA LEU A 208 5.78 2.32 -4.75
C LEU A 208 4.81 3.16 -5.59
N MET A 209 3.51 2.87 -5.49
CA MET A 209 2.44 3.47 -6.30
C MET A 209 1.44 4.28 -5.46
N GLU A 210 1.74 4.49 -4.18
CA GLU A 210 0.84 5.13 -3.22
C GLU A 210 1.54 6.30 -2.53
N THR A 211 0.92 7.48 -2.63
CA THR A 211 1.43 8.72 -2.05
C THR A 211 0.39 9.32 -1.11
N LEU A 212 0.83 9.77 0.06
CA LEU A 212 0.04 10.57 0.98
C LEU A 212 0.50 12.02 0.92
N LEU A 213 -0.44 12.92 0.59
CA LEU A 213 -0.24 14.35 0.75
C LEU A 213 -0.85 14.78 2.08
N ILE A 214 -0.06 15.47 2.91
CA ILE A 214 -0.55 16.18 4.09
C ILE A 214 -0.63 17.66 3.72
N LEU A 215 -1.84 18.23 3.72
CA LEU A 215 -2.08 19.61 3.31
C LEU A 215 -1.79 20.60 4.44
N LYS A 216 -1.53 21.86 4.11
CA LYS A 216 -1.41 22.93 5.10
C LYS A 216 -2.79 23.28 5.69
N LYS A 217 -2.79 23.90 6.87
CA LYS A 217 -4.03 24.40 7.48
C LYS A 217 -4.65 25.47 6.55
N GLY A 218 -5.98 25.44 6.41
CA GLY A 218 -6.72 26.31 5.48
C GLY A 218 -6.71 25.84 4.02
N THR A 219 -6.03 24.74 3.69
CA THR A 219 -6.14 24.09 2.39
C THR A 219 -7.09 22.91 2.48
N GLN A 220 -8.16 22.94 1.67
CA GLN A 220 -9.17 21.89 1.67
C GLN A 220 -8.90 20.83 0.60
N ALA A 221 -9.00 19.56 0.98
CA ALA A 221 -8.79 18.40 0.11
C ALA A 221 -9.60 18.45 -1.21
N PRO A 222 -10.93 18.76 -1.21
CA PRO A 222 -11.71 18.79 -2.45
C PRO A 222 -11.18 19.76 -3.51
N GLY A 223 -10.64 20.92 -3.08
CA GLY A 223 -10.05 21.91 -3.98
C GLY A 223 -8.80 21.34 -4.66
N ILE A 224 -7.89 20.76 -3.89
CA ILE A 224 -6.67 20.16 -4.43
C ILE A 224 -6.99 18.99 -5.36
N ILE A 225 -7.92 18.10 -4.98
CA ILE A 225 -8.34 16.96 -5.82
C ILE A 225 -8.83 17.44 -7.19
N LYS A 226 -9.66 18.49 -7.23
CA LYS A 226 -10.20 19.04 -8.47
C LYS A 226 -9.11 19.51 -9.42
N GLU A 227 -8.06 20.13 -8.88
CA GLU A 227 -6.98 20.73 -9.67
C GLU A 227 -5.95 19.68 -10.13
N ILE A 228 -5.53 18.74 -9.27
CA ILE A 228 -4.53 17.73 -9.65
C ILE A 228 -5.13 16.53 -10.40
N GLY A 229 -6.40 16.20 -10.15
CA GLY A 229 -7.07 15.01 -10.70
C GLY A 229 -6.96 14.87 -12.23
N PRO A 230 -7.19 15.94 -13.03
CA PRO A 230 -7.03 15.90 -14.48
C PRO A 230 -5.62 15.53 -14.97
N HIS A 231 -4.59 15.73 -14.13
CA HIS A 231 -3.19 15.41 -14.41
C HIS A 231 -2.78 14.01 -13.92
N LEU A 232 -3.59 13.38 -13.07
CA LEU A 232 -3.34 12.06 -12.47
C LEU A 232 -4.40 11.06 -12.93
N ARG A 233 -4.59 10.93 -14.26
CA ARG A 233 -5.62 10.06 -14.84
C ARG A 233 -5.38 8.59 -14.46
N GLY A 234 -6.46 7.90 -14.10
CA GLY A 234 -6.41 6.48 -13.70
C GLY A 234 -5.96 6.24 -12.25
N THR A 235 -5.71 7.31 -11.48
CA THR A 235 -5.50 7.21 -10.03
C THR A 235 -6.82 7.18 -9.27
N VAL A 236 -6.77 6.60 -8.07
CA VAL A 236 -7.85 6.69 -7.08
C VAL A 236 -7.40 7.61 -5.98
N ILE A 237 -8.24 8.56 -5.59
CA ILE A 237 -7.92 9.55 -4.55
C ILE A 237 -8.94 9.45 -3.42
N GLY A 238 -8.45 9.07 -2.24
CA GLY A 238 -9.17 9.14 -0.96
C GLY A 238 -8.77 10.38 -0.18
N ALA A 239 -9.61 10.83 0.75
CA ALA A 239 -9.30 11.99 1.56
C ALA A 239 -9.78 11.87 3.00
N ILE A 240 -8.93 12.32 3.93
CA ILE A 240 -9.37 12.71 5.28
C ILE A 240 -9.64 14.21 5.23
N LYS A 241 -10.81 14.61 5.71
CA LYS A 241 -11.26 15.99 5.74
C LYS A 241 -11.52 16.39 7.19
N PHE A 242 -10.88 17.45 7.64
CA PHE A 242 -11.21 18.08 8.90
C PHE A 242 -12.25 19.16 8.64
N GLN A 243 -13.30 19.20 9.45
CA GLN A 243 -14.24 20.31 9.43
C GLN A 243 -13.56 21.53 10.06
N GLU A 244 -13.69 22.69 9.41
CA GLU A 244 -13.40 23.99 10.03
C GLU A 244 -14.45 24.32 11.10
#